data_AF-C1A405-F1
#
_entry.id   AF-C1A405-F1
#
_cell.length_a   1.000
_cell.length_b   1.000
_cell.length_c   1.000
_cell.angle_alpha   90.00
_cell.angle_beta   90.00
_cell.angle_gamma   90.00
#
_symmetry.space_group_name_H-M   'P 1'
#
loop_
_entity.id
_entity.type
_entity.pdbx_description
1 polymer ?
#
loop_
_entity_poly.entity_id
_entity_poly.type
_entity_poly.pdbx_seq_one_letter_code
_entity_poly.pdbx_strand_id
1 'polypeptide(L)'
;MSRSFFKAALAAGSLVLASTVNAQSYSSNVGTVSSVSSVNDAMQVNQLTGVTLTAYWGQNGTSGPIAFGQQSGQWGFFGSGFSFFTGNGNGDTFFTTWALDNGQSGLTRLVFEAAGTNTAFDRAFGLLGLAEGTPGSSIGNSLDAYRCVVIVCFDAWNTHVTYNNQVGLFPDAPVGDLFTQMDVTFGRAIGAGRGIEAHFAFDTDLVTPYAGGGVVTPEPSTYALMAAGLAGIFGVARRRRQNG
;
A
#
# COMPACT_ATOMS: atom_id res chain seq x y z
N MET A 1 -5.22 -78.98 17.55
CA MET A 1 -5.47 -78.28 16.27
C MET A 1 -6.07 -76.92 16.58
N SER A 2 -5.28 -75.85 16.45
CA SER A 2 -5.72 -74.47 16.66
C SER A 2 -4.90 -73.59 15.71
N ARG A 3 -5.56 -72.93 14.76
CA ARG A 3 -4.95 -71.95 13.85
C ARG A 3 -5.73 -70.65 13.99
N SER A 4 -5.22 -69.75 14.83
CA SER A 4 -5.67 -68.36 14.94
C SER A 4 -5.03 -67.54 13.81
N PHE A 5 -5.86 -67.12 12.85
CA PHE A 5 -5.48 -66.18 11.80
C PHE A 5 -5.35 -64.77 12.39
N PHE A 6 -4.12 -64.27 12.50
CA PHE A 6 -3.84 -62.85 12.74
C PHE A 6 -4.12 -62.06 11.46
N LYS A 7 -5.18 -61.24 11.47
CA LYS A 7 -5.41 -60.20 10.46
C LYS A 7 -4.61 -58.97 10.87
N ALA A 8 -3.48 -58.71 10.20
CA ALA A 8 -2.77 -57.46 10.32
C ALA A 8 -3.52 -56.38 9.52
N ALA A 9 -4.10 -55.41 10.22
CA ALA A 9 -4.67 -54.21 9.63
C ALA A 9 -3.53 -53.27 9.23
N LEU A 10 -3.30 -53.11 7.93
CA LEU A 10 -2.38 -52.11 7.40
C LEU A 10 -3.11 -50.77 7.33
N ALA A 11 -2.95 -49.93 8.35
CA ALA A 11 -3.40 -48.55 8.32
C ALA A 11 -2.50 -47.74 7.39
N ALA A 12 -2.94 -47.52 6.16
CA ALA A 12 -2.32 -46.56 5.25
C ALA A 12 -2.60 -45.15 5.78
N GLY A 13 -1.63 -44.60 6.51
CA GLY A 13 -1.63 -43.20 6.92
C GLY A 13 -1.56 -42.30 5.68
N SER A 14 -2.66 -41.62 5.38
CA SER A 14 -2.67 -40.53 4.42
C SER A 14 -1.88 -39.37 5.01
N LEU A 15 -0.64 -39.20 4.54
CA LEU A 15 0.15 -38.00 4.80
C LEU A 15 -0.44 -36.88 3.93
N VAL A 16 -1.40 -36.13 4.49
CA VAL A 16 -1.87 -34.89 3.86
C VAL A 16 -0.74 -33.87 4.01
N LEU A 17 0.05 -33.69 2.96
CA LEU A 17 0.91 -32.53 2.80
C LEU A 17 -0.01 -31.31 2.70
N ALA A 18 -0.27 -30.66 3.83
CA ALA A 18 -0.86 -29.33 3.83
C ALA A 18 0.14 -28.40 3.14
N SER A 19 -0.09 -28.12 1.86
CA SER A 19 0.57 -26.99 1.20
C SER A 19 0.20 -25.76 2.00
N THR A 20 1.19 -25.06 2.56
CA THR A 20 0.98 -23.72 3.07
C THR A 20 0.56 -22.88 1.88
N VAL A 21 -0.75 -22.62 1.78
CA VAL A 21 -1.25 -21.60 0.88
C VAL A 21 -0.66 -20.31 1.43
N ASN A 22 0.38 -19.84 0.76
CA ASN A 22 1.00 -18.56 0.98
C ASN A 22 -0.07 -17.52 0.71
N ALA A 23 -0.59 -16.90 1.77
CA ALA A 23 -1.70 -15.95 1.68
C ALA A 23 -1.16 -14.52 1.55
N GLN A 24 -1.88 -13.68 0.79
CA GLN A 24 -1.69 -12.24 0.86
C GLN A 24 -1.96 -11.75 2.29
N SER A 25 -1.16 -10.80 2.75
CA SER A 25 -1.32 -10.21 4.09
C SER A 25 -1.44 -8.70 4.02
N TYR A 26 -2.23 -8.15 4.94
CA TYR A 26 -2.49 -6.72 5.04
C TYR A 26 -2.05 -6.21 6.42
N SER A 27 -1.34 -5.09 6.44
CA SER A 27 -1.00 -4.38 7.66
C SER A 27 -1.31 -2.89 7.50
N SER A 28 -1.43 -2.20 8.63
CA SER A 28 -1.64 -0.76 8.68
C SER A 28 -0.68 -0.15 9.68
N ASN A 29 0.04 0.89 9.26
CA ASN A 29 0.84 1.70 10.17
C ASN A 29 0.15 3.05 10.35
N VAL A 30 -0.26 3.32 11.59
CA VAL A 30 -0.76 4.63 12.01
C VAL A 30 0.44 5.57 12.14
N GLY A 31 0.97 6.01 10.99
CA GLY A 31 2.02 7.02 10.89
C GLY A 31 1.46 8.40 11.20
N THR A 32 1.73 9.38 10.31
CA THR A 32 1.11 10.70 10.42
C THR A 32 -0.37 10.61 10.03
N VAL A 33 -1.24 11.13 10.87
CA VAL A 33 -2.67 11.22 10.58
C VAL A 33 -2.97 12.51 9.80
N SER A 34 -3.64 12.39 8.66
CA SER A 34 -4.16 13.53 7.89
C SER A 34 -5.64 13.75 8.19
N SER A 35 -6.06 15.00 8.34
CA SER A 35 -7.47 15.36 8.58
C SER A 35 -8.10 15.92 7.32
N VAL A 36 -9.30 15.45 6.99
CA VAL A 36 -10.09 15.89 5.82
C VAL A 36 -11.47 16.34 6.27
N SER A 37 -12.13 17.20 5.48
CA SER A 37 -13.44 17.75 5.82
C SER A 37 -14.62 16.92 5.31
N SER A 38 -14.38 16.13 4.26
CA SER A 38 -15.37 15.24 3.66
C SER A 38 -14.68 14.17 2.82
N VAL A 39 -15.35 13.04 2.70
CA VAL A 39 -15.00 11.92 1.83
C VAL A 39 -16.14 11.75 0.83
N ASN A 40 -15.81 11.37 -0.40
CA ASN A 40 -16.78 11.01 -1.42
C ASN A 40 -16.34 9.71 -2.10
N ASP A 41 -17.26 8.74 -2.06
CA ASP A 41 -17.18 7.44 -2.71
C ASP A 41 -17.00 7.54 -4.24
N ALA A 42 -16.43 6.48 -4.81
CA ALA A 42 -16.32 6.17 -6.23
C ALA A 42 -15.42 7.13 -7.01
N MET A 43 -14.13 7.13 -6.65
CA MET A 43 -13.14 7.86 -7.43
C MET A 43 -12.89 7.16 -8.78
N GLN A 44 -13.03 7.94 -9.86
CA GLN A 44 -12.68 7.51 -11.22
C GLN A 44 -11.16 7.46 -11.37
N VAL A 45 -10.67 6.59 -12.25
CA VAL A 45 -9.25 6.46 -12.57
C VAL A 45 -8.61 7.80 -12.95
N ASN A 46 -9.29 8.64 -13.75
CA ASN A 46 -8.79 9.96 -14.14
C ASN A 46 -8.64 10.96 -12.97
N GLN A 47 -9.21 10.67 -11.80
CA GLN A 47 -9.13 11.49 -10.59
C GLN A 47 -7.92 11.15 -9.71
N LEU A 48 -7.10 10.14 -10.06
CA LEU A 48 -5.79 9.86 -9.43
C LEU A 48 -4.73 10.95 -9.71
N THR A 49 -5.14 12.15 -10.11
CA THR A 49 -4.24 13.25 -10.46
C THR A 49 -3.39 13.64 -9.25
N GLY A 50 -2.07 13.73 -9.46
CA GLY A 50 -1.10 14.06 -8.43
C GLY A 50 -0.60 12.86 -7.62
N VAL A 51 -1.27 11.71 -7.69
CA VAL A 51 -0.75 10.47 -7.09
C VAL A 51 0.54 10.09 -7.81
N THR A 52 1.52 9.61 -7.06
CA THR A 52 2.77 9.09 -7.62
C THR A 52 2.97 7.62 -7.29
N LEU A 53 3.72 6.93 -8.15
CA LEU A 53 4.12 5.55 -7.98
C LEU A 53 5.65 5.45 -8.01
N THR A 54 6.23 4.79 -7.03
CA THR A 54 7.64 4.39 -7.05
C THR A 54 7.76 2.88 -7.12
N ALA A 55 8.46 2.38 -8.14
CA ALA A 55 8.77 0.97 -8.31
C ALA A 55 10.19 0.67 -7.83
N TYR A 56 10.39 -0.52 -7.26
CA TYR A 56 11.68 -0.96 -6.71
C TYR A 56 12.10 -2.33 -7.26
N TRP A 57 13.31 -2.41 -7.81
CA TRP A 57 13.92 -3.62 -8.36
C TRP A 57 15.06 -4.10 -7.47
N GLY A 58 14.87 -5.24 -6.80
CA GLY A 58 15.85 -5.81 -5.87
C GLY A 58 16.31 -4.80 -4.79
N GLN A 59 17.58 -4.87 -4.40
CA GLN A 59 18.10 -4.04 -3.30
C GLN A 59 18.41 -2.58 -3.68
N ASN A 60 18.65 -2.29 -4.97
CA ASN A 60 19.24 -1.00 -5.37
C ASN A 60 18.55 -0.30 -6.56
N GLY A 61 17.61 -0.94 -7.25
CA GLY A 61 16.90 -0.33 -8.37
C GLY A 61 15.66 0.43 -7.90
N THR A 62 15.48 1.67 -8.36
CA THR A 62 14.25 2.44 -8.15
C THR A 62 13.93 3.29 -9.38
N SER A 63 12.64 3.49 -9.65
CA SER A 63 12.18 4.38 -10.72
C SER A 63 12.25 5.87 -10.31
N GLY A 64 12.35 6.15 -9.02
CA GLY A 64 11.87 7.41 -8.46
C GLY A 64 10.34 7.58 -8.62
N PRO A 65 9.77 8.71 -8.17
CA PRO A 65 8.34 8.97 -8.28
C PRO A 65 7.92 9.17 -9.73
N ILE A 66 6.96 8.37 -10.18
CA ILE A 66 6.29 8.48 -11.47
C ILE A 66 4.93 9.11 -11.23
N ALA A 67 4.62 10.23 -11.87
CA ALA A 67 3.31 10.87 -11.74
C ALA A 67 2.24 10.09 -12.52
N PHE A 68 1.03 10.04 -11.96
CA PHE A 68 -0.15 9.57 -12.67
C PHE A 68 -0.49 10.49 -13.84
N GLY A 69 -0.87 9.93 -14.98
CA GLY A 69 -1.26 10.70 -16.15
C GLY A 69 -1.84 9.84 -17.27
N GLN A 70 -1.96 10.43 -18.45
CA GLN A 70 -2.46 9.76 -19.64
C GLN A 70 -1.37 9.66 -20.71
N GLN A 71 -1.21 8.48 -21.31
CA GLN A 71 -0.32 8.26 -22.45
C GLN A 71 -0.99 7.32 -23.46
N SER A 72 -1.02 7.72 -24.73
CA SER A 72 -1.57 6.91 -25.82
C SER A 72 -3.01 6.40 -25.58
N GLY A 73 -3.84 7.20 -24.90
CA GLY A 73 -5.22 6.84 -24.57
C GLY A 73 -5.39 5.97 -23.32
N GLN A 74 -4.29 5.51 -22.70
CA GLN A 74 -4.29 4.77 -21.44
C GLN A 74 -4.01 5.72 -20.28
N TRP A 75 -4.52 5.37 -19.10
CA TRP A 75 -4.33 6.12 -17.86
C TRP A 75 -3.45 5.30 -16.92
N GLY A 76 -2.48 5.93 -16.27
CA GLY A 76 -1.51 5.19 -15.47
C GLY A 76 -0.27 5.98 -15.09
N PHE A 77 0.71 5.23 -14.63
CA PHE A 77 2.04 5.67 -14.29
C PHE A 77 2.99 5.18 -15.37
N PHE A 78 3.59 6.10 -16.12
CA PHE A 78 4.44 5.77 -17.27
C PHE A 78 5.88 6.23 -17.00
N GLY A 79 6.74 5.27 -16.65
CA GLY A 79 8.16 5.46 -16.39
C GLY A 79 9.04 4.89 -17.50
N SER A 80 10.35 5.15 -17.42
CA SER A 80 11.31 4.57 -18.37
C SER A 80 11.50 3.08 -18.09
N GLY A 81 11.00 2.24 -19.00
CA GLY A 81 11.08 0.78 -18.85
C GLY A 81 10.14 0.20 -17.80
N PHE A 82 9.14 0.95 -17.36
CA PHE A 82 8.11 0.50 -16.43
C PHE A 82 6.83 1.27 -16.69
N SER A 83 5.69 0.58 -16.78
CA SER A 83 4.39 1.22 -16.81
C SER A 83 3.39 0.44 -15.97
N PHE A 84 2.52 1.16 -15.26
CA PHE A 84 1.39 0.61 -14.54
C PHE A 84 0.13 1.36 -14.96
N PHE A 85 -0.75 0.73 -15.72
CA PHE A 85 -1.77 1.47 -16.47
C PHE A 85 -3.07 0.69 -16.66
N THR A 86 -4.09 1.39 -17.11
CA THR A 86 -5.36 0.82 -17.54
C THR A 86 -5.84 1.49 -18.82
N GLY A 87 -6.65 0.76 -19.59
CA GLY A 87 -7.33 1.29 -20.77
C GLY A 87 -8.59 2.09 -20.47
N ASN A 88 -9.10 2.07 -19.23
CA ASN A 88 -10.36 2.73 -18.87
C ASN A 88 -10.15 3.89 -17.89
N GLY A 89 -10.08 5.12 -18.41
CA GLY A 89 -9.91 6.32 -17.58
C GLY A 89 -11.14 6.79 -16.81
N ASN A 90 -12.33 6.34 -17.22
CA ASN A 90 -13.60 6.73 -16.59
C ASN A 90 -14.19 5.62 -15.72
N GLY A 91 -13.47 4.50 -15.61
CA GLY A 91 -13.82 3.43 -14.69
C GLY A 91 -13.52 3.85 -13.27
N ASP A 92 -14.29 3.29 -12.35
CA ASP A 92 -13.96 3.22 -10.94
C ASP A 92 -12.64 2.44 -10.76
N THR A 93 -11.76 2.92 -9.87
CA THR A 93 -10.46 2.28 -9.59
C THR A 93 -10.59 0.82 -9.16
N PHE A 94 -11.69 0.45 -8.50
CA PHE A 94 -11.97 -0.90 -8.03
C PHE A 94 -12.33 -1.86 -9.16
N PHE A 95 -13.22 -1.44 -10.07
CA PHE A 95 -13.70 -2.31 -11.16
C PHE A 95 -12.76 -2.36 -12.37
N THR A 96 -11.71 -1.55 -12.35
CA THR A 96 -10.81 -1.40 -13.49
C THR A 96 -9.65 -2.39 -13.39
N THR A 97 -9.41 -3.13 -14.48
CA THR A 97 -8.21 -3.95 -14.60
C THR A 97 -7.00 -3.05 -14.89
N TRP A 98 -5.95 -3.24 -14.10
CA TRP A 98 -4.65 -2.65 -14.33
C TRP A 98 -3.71 -3.64 -15.03
N ALA A 99 -2.77 -3.12 -15.78
CA ALA A 99 -1.73 -3.87 -16.48
C ALA A 99 -0.36 -3.34 -16.05
N LEU A 100 0.59 -4.25 -15.99
CA LEU A 100 1.97 -3.96 -15.62
C LEU A 100 2.89 -4.32 -16.80
N ASP A 101 3.58 -3.30 -17.31
CA ASP A 101 4.71 -3.47 -18.22
C ASP A 101 5.99 -3.26 -17.44
N ASN A 102 6.84 -4.29 -17.37
CA ASN A 102 8.08 -4.23 -16.62
C ASN A 102 9.25 -4.58 -17.54
N GLY A 103 9.98 -3.56 -17.99
CA GLY A 103 11.14 -3.71 -18.86
C GLY A 103 12.40 -4.22 -18.16
N GLN A 104 12.40 -4.32 -16.83
CA GLN A 104 13.54 -4.75 -16.02
C GLN A 104 13.16 -5.95 -15.14
N SER A 105 14.03 -6.95 -15.01
CA SER A 105 13.75 -8.06 -14.10
C SER A 105 13.96 -7.66 -12.65
N GLY A 106 13.23 -8.28 -11.74
CA GLY A 106 13.48 -8.14 -10.32
C GLY A 106 12.59 -7.12 -9.60
N LEU A 107 11.45 -6.72 -10.16
CA LEU A 107 10.52 -5.80 -9.49
C LEU A 107 9.96 -6.48 -8.23
N THR A 108 10.15 -5.84 -7.08
CA THR A 108 9.86 -6.43 -5.76
C THR A 108 8.86 -5.62 -4.94
N ARG A 109 8.70 -4.33 -5.24
CA ARG A 109 7.84 -3.46 -4.46
C ARG A 109 7.30 -2.29 -5.30
N LEU A 110 6.07 -1.91 -5.03
CA LEU A 110 5.39 -0.72 -5.56
C LEU A 110 4.92 0.14 -4.38
N VAL A 111 5.21 1.43 -4.40
CA VAL A 111 4.74 2.39 -3.39
C VAL A 111 3.93 3.47 -4.07
N PHE A 112 2.65 3.54 -3.73
CA PHE A 112 1.72 4.55 -4.19
C PHE A 112 1.61 5.64 -3.13
N GLU A 113 1.78 6.90 -3.54
CA GLU A 113 1.79 8.06 -2.67
C GLU A 113 0.74 9.08 -3.13
N ALA A 114 -0.26 9.29 -2.29
CA ALA A 114 -1.31 10.29 -2.45
C ALA A 114 -1.15 11.45 -1.46
N ALA A 115 -0.05 11.51 -0.71
CA ALA A 115 0.22 12.62 0.21
C ALA A 115 0.24 13.96 -0.54
N GLY A 116 -0.59 14.91 -0.09
CA GLY A 116 -0.74 16.22 -0.75
C GLY A 116 -1.70 16.23 -1.94
N THR A 117 -2.39 15.13 -2.21
CA THR A 117 -3.48 15.05 -3.19
C THR A 117 -4.83 14.97 -2.49
N ASN A 118 -5.90 14.85 -3.28
CA ASN A 118 -7.26 14.63 -2.80
C ASN A 118 -7.63 13.14 -2.86
N THR A 119 -6.66 12.23 -2.90
CA THR A 119 -6.91 10.79 -2.98
C THR A 119 -6.59 10.12 -1.64
N ALA A 120 -7.47 9.22 -1.21
CA ALA A 120 -7.16 8.24 -0.17
C ALA A 120 -7.35 6.82 -0.74
N PHE A 121 -6.44 5.92 -0.38
CA PHE A 121 -6.59 4.49 -0.58
C PHE A 121 -7.49 3.93 0.50
N ASP A 122 -8.53 3.24 0.09
CA ASP A 122 -9.51 2.65 0.97
C ASP A 122 -9.22 1.16 1.16
N ARG A 123 -9.51 0.64 2.35
CA ARG A 123 -9.30 -0.73 2.77
C ARG A 123 -10.60 -1.28 3.32
N ALA A 124 -10.97 -2.47 2.86
CA ALA A 124 -12.10 -3.22 3.39
C ALA A 124 -12.16 -3.19 4.92
N PHE A 125 -13.31 -2.74 5.45
CA PHE A 125 -13.53 -2.52 6.87
C PHE A 125 -14.60 -3.47 7.46
N GLY A 126 -14.46 -3.75 8.75
CA GLY A 126 -15.40 -4.60 9.49
C GLY A 126 -15.28 -6.10 9.20
N LEU A 127 -16.09 -6.88 9.90
CA LEU A 127 -16.15 -8.34 9.71
C LEU A 127 -16.76 -8.63 8.33
N LEU A 128 -16.01 -9.30 7.46
CA LEU A 128 -16.35 -9.63 6.07
C LEU A 128 -16.15 -8.53 5.02
N GLY A 129 -15.65 -7.34 5.37
CA GLY A 129 -15.41 -6.27 4.39
C GLY A 129 -16.70 -5.74 3.74
N LEU A 130 -17.80 -5.74 4.49
CA LEU A 130 -19.13 -5.30 4.03
C LEU A 130 -19.61 -4.04 4.74
N ALA A 131 -18.77 -3.45 5.59
CA ALA A 131 -19.09 -2.25 6.33
C ALA A 131 -18.26 -1.10 5.78
N GLU A 132 -18.93 0.02 5.52
CA GLU A 132 -18.28 1.31 5.41
C GLU A 132 -17.58 1.63 6.74
N GLY A 133 -16.29 1.99 6.69
CA GLY A 133 -15.56 2.43 7.86
C GLY A 133 -15.81 3.90 8.17
N THR A 134 -15.51 4.76 7.21
CA THR A 134 -15.59 6.21 7.29
C THR A 134 -16.86 6.71 6.61
N PRO A 135 -17.70 7.53 7.25
CA PRO A 135 -18.92 8.04 6.63
C PRO A 135 -18.67 8.79 5.31
N GLY A 136 -19.43 8.45 4.26
CA GLY A 136 -19.28 8.95 2.89
C GLY A 136 -18.19 8.25 2.07
N SER A 137 -17.52 7.24 2.63
CA SER A 137 -16.53 6.38 1.95
C SER A 137 -17.22 5.23 1.23
N SER A 138 -16.49 4.60 0.31
CA SER A 138 -16.88 3.31 -0.24
C SER A 138 -16.96 2.22 0.87
N ILE A 139 -17.45 1.01 0.54
CA ILE A 139 -17.38 -0.14 1.47
C ILE A 139 -15.92 -0.61 1.69
N GLY A 140 -14.99 -0.01 0.95
CA GLY A 140 -13.56 -0.24 0.98
C GLY A 140 -13.20 -1.58 0.36
N ASN A 141 -12.11 -1.61 -0.39
CA ASN A 141 -11.52 -2.88 -0.78
C ASN A 141 -10.02 -2.88 -0.58
N SER A 142 -9.57 -3.81 0.27
CA SER A 142 -8.14 -4.08 0.38
C SER A 142 -7.64 -4.52 -1.00
N LEU A 143 -6.40 -4.18 -1.35
CA LEU A 143 -5.83 -4.50 -2.66
C LEU A 143 -6.07 -5.98 -2.99
N ASP A 144 -7.00 -6.24 -3.91
CA ASP A 144 -7.36 -7.59 -4.30
C ASP A 144 -6.54 -7.97 -5.54
N ALA A 145 -5.61 -8.92 -5.37
CA ALA A 145 -4.86 -9.49 -6.48
C ALA A 145 -5.49 -10.77 -7.05
N TYR A 146 -6.74 -11.07 -6.69
CA TYR A 146 -7.38 -12.38 -6.89
C TYR A 146 -8.16 -12.54 -8.19
N ARG A 147 -8.35 -11.47 -8.99
CA ARG A 147 -9.06 -11.55 -10.28
C ARG A 147 -8.19 -12.09 -11.42
N CYS A 148 -7.52 -13.21 -11.17
CA CYS A 148 -6.62 -13.86 -12.10
C CYS A 148 -7.42 -14.61 -13.19
N VAL A 149 -7.52 -14.07 -14.42
CA VAL A 149 -8.13 -14.82 -15.54
C VAL A 149 -7.06 -15.44 -16.45
N VAL A 150 -5.84 -14.91 -16.51
CA VAL A 150 -4.90 -15.30 -17.58
C VAL A 150 -3.49 -15.72 -17.11
N ILE A 151 -2.63 -14.92 -16.44
CA ILE A 151 -1.19 -15.33 -16.36
C ILE A 151 -0.42 -15.13 -15.02
N VAL A 152 -0.81 -14.27 -14.06
CA VAL A 152 -0.10 -14.18 -12.75
C VAL A 152 -1.04 -13.83 -11.60
N CYS A 153 -1.08 -14.70 -10.57
CA CYS A 153 -1.85 -14.46 -9.34
C CYS A 153 -0.85 -14.11 -8.21
N PHE A 154 -0.94 -12.90 -7.66
CA PHE A 154 0.02 -12.39 -6.65
C PHE A 154 -0.32 -12.83 -5.22
N ASP A 155 -1.55 -13.26 -5.00
CA ASP A 155 -2.01 -13.88 -3.76
C ASP A 155 -1.15 -15.11 -3.40
N ALA A 156 -0.80 -15.94 -4.38
CA ALA A 156 0.06 -17.11 -4.21
C ALA A 156 1.55 -16.79 -3.95
N TRP A 157 1.95 -15.52 -4.01
CA TRP A 157 3.36 -15.11 -3.95
C TRP A 157 3.77 -14.52 -2.60
N ASN A 158 2.98 -14.67 -1.53
CA ASN A 158 3.22 -13.96 -0.25
C ASN A 158 3.30 -12.44 -0.45
N THR A 159 2.39 -11.88 -1.26
CA THR A 159 2.32 -10.42 -1.41
C THR A 159 1.88 -9.81 -0.08
N HIS A 160 2.59 -8.78 0.36
CA HIS A 160 2.25 -8.03 1.55
C HIS A 160 1.89 -6.60 1.16
N VAL A 161 0.73 -6.14 1.61
CA VAL A 161 0.26 -4.77 1.40
C VAL A 161 0.25 -4.06 2.73
N THR A 162 0.95 -2.94 2.83
CA THR A 162 0.98 -2.07 3.99
C THR A 162 0.31 -0.74 3.64
N TYR A 163 -0.73 -0.40 4.39
CA TYR A 163 -1.38 0.90 4.30
C TYR A 163 -0.77 1.84 5.34
N ASN A 164 -0.37 3.04 4.95
CA ASN A 164 0.31 3.99 5.83
C ASN A 164 -0.34 5.36 5.77
N ASN A 165 -0.11 6.16 6.81
CA ASN A 165 -0.59 7.54 6.93
C ASN A 165 -2.12 7.64 6.84
N GLN A 166 -2.76 7.23 7.93
CA GLN A 166 -4.21 7.13 8.03
C GLN A 166 -4.90 8.49 7.87
N VAL A 167 -6.08 8.49 7.27
CA VAL A 167 -6.93 9.68 7.08
C VAL A 167 -8.10 9.62 8.06
N GLY A 168 -8.43 10.75 8.67
CA GLY A 168 -9.62 10.91 9.51
C GLY A 168 -10.50 12.07 9.07
N LEU A 169 -11.82 11.90 9.20
CA LEU A 169 -12.79 12.98 9.03
C LEU A 169 -12.85 13.83 10.29
N PHE A 170 -12.51 15.11 10.22
CA PHE A 170 -12.65 15.97 11.40
C PHE A 170 -14.14 16.20 11.75
N PRO A 171 -14.56 16.11 13.04
CA PRO A 171 -13.81 15.92 14.28
C PRO A 171 -13.59 14.46 14.74
N ASP A 172 -14.00 13.50 13.92
CA ASP A 172 -13.93 12.08 14.23
C ASP A 172 -12.50 11.54 14.11
N ALA A 173 -12.16 10.56 14.97
CA ALA A 173 -10.88 9.88 14.89
C ALA A 173 -10.82 9.02 13.61
N PRO A 174 -9.63 8.84 13.01
CA PRO A 174 -9.44 7.92 11.90
C PRO A 174 -9.96 6.51 12.23
N VAL A 175 -10.76 5.91 11.34
CA VAL A 175 -11.49 4.65 11.61
C VAL A 175 -10.67 3.41 11.26
N GLY A 176 -9.79 3.47 10.27
CA GLY A 176 -8.78 2.41 10.01
C GLY A 176 -8.76 1.88 8.59
N ASP A 177 -9.40 2.61 7.70
CA ASP A 177 -9.84 2.24 6.36
C ASP A 177 -9.26 3.16 5.30
N LEU A 178 -9.11 4.46 5.57
CA LEU A 178 -8.54 5.42 4.63
C LEU A 178 -7.07 5.75 4.90
N PHE A 179 -6.25 5.79 3.86
CA PHE A 179 -4.79 5.97 3.94
C PHE A 179 -4.23 6.78 2.76
N THR A 180 -3.18 7.58 2.96
CA THR A 180 -2.56 8.34 1.86
C THR A 180 -1.41 7.61 1.17
N GLN A 181 -1.01 6.44 1.66
CA GLN A 181 0.06 5.64 1.07
C GLN A 181 -0.31 4.15 1.09
N MET A 182 -0.07 3.48 -0.04
CA MET A 182 -0.19 2.03 -0.17
C MET A 182 1.14 1.45 -0.66
N ASP A 183 1.70 0.53 0.11
CA ASP A 183 2.97 -0.13 -0.17
C ASP A 183 2.75 -1.63 -0.42
N VAL A 184 3.03 -2.06 -1.64
CA VAL A 184 2.83 -3.44 -2.11
C VAL A 184 4.18 -4.09 -2.27
N THR A 185 4.51 -5.05 -1.41
CA THR A 185 5.71 -5.87 -1.49
C THR A 185 5.36 -7.26 -2.02
N PHE A 186 5.98 -7.68 -3.11
CA PHE A 186 5.80 -9.01 -3.68
C PHE A 186 6.73 -10.00 -2.99
N GLY A 187 6.21 -11.12 -2.48
CA GLY A 187 7.07 -12.15 -1.88
C GLY A 187 7.89 -12.93 -2.92
N ARG A 188 7.69 -12.66 -4.22
CA ARG A 188 8.59 -13.04 -5.31
C ARG A 188 8.80 -11.86 -6.26
N ALA A 189 10.03 -11.68 -6.72
CA ALA A 189 10.34 -10.66 -7.70
C ALA A 189 9.69 -10.95 -9.07
N ILE A 190 9.06 -9.93 -9.67
CA ILE A 190 8.47 -9.97 -11.00
C ILE A 190 9.58 -9.86 -12.05
N GLY A 191 9.56 -10.76 -13.04
CA GLY A 191 10.49 -10.76 -14.16
C GLY A 191 10.27 -9.59 -15.13
N ALA A 192 11.16 -9.46 -16.11
CA ALA A 192 10.92 -8.56 -17.23
C ALA A 192 9.84 -9.16 -18.15
N GLY A 193 8.95 -8.33 -18.67
CA GLY A 193 7.85 -8.72 -19.54
C GLY A 193 6.93 -7.54 -19.86
N ARG A 194 6.23 -7.64 -20.99
CA ARG A 194 5.14 -6.73 -21.35
C ARG A 194 3.81 -7.43 -21.15
N GLY A 195 2.79 -6.68 -20.76
CA GLY A 195 1.43 -7.16 -20.59
C GLY A 195 1.36 -8.24 -19.52
N ILE A 196 2.13 -8.12 -18.43
CA ILE A 196 1.84 -8.91 -17.24
C ILE A 196 0.52 -8.33 -16.73
N GLU A 197 -0.59 -8.92 -17.17
CA GLU A 197 -1.93 -8.56 -16.73
C GLU A 197 -2.04 -8.98 -15.27
N ALA A 198 -1.63 -8.06 -14.43
CA ALA A 198 -1.71 -8.14 -13.01
C ALA A 198 -3.03 -7.46 -12.63
N HIS A 199 -4.06 -8.25 -12.38
CA HIS A 199 -5.34 -7.70 -11.95
C HIS A 199 -5.19 -7.18 -10.51
N PHE A 200 -4.71 -5.95 -10.39
CA PHE A 200 -4.82 -5.18 -9.17
C PHE A 200 -6.18 -4.53 -9.17
N ALA A 201 -6.96 -4.73 -8.13
CA ALA A 201 -8.10 -3.91 -7.81
C ALA A 201 -7.83 -3.25 -6.46
N PHE A 202 -7.91 -1.94 -6.39
CA PHE A 202 -7.87 -1.19 -5.14
C PHE A 202 -8.93 -0.11 -5.20
N ASP A 203 -9.50 0.17 -4.04
CA ASP A 203 -10.51 1.20 -3.92
C ASP A 203 -9.88 2.52 -3.51
N THR A 204 -10.45 3.62 -4.01
CA THR A 204 -9.99 4.96 -3.65
C THR A 204 -11.15 5.91 -3.50
N ASP A 205 -11.01 6.80 -2.53
CA ASP A 205 -11.94 7.87 -2.27
C ASP A 205 -11.34 9.22 -2.64
N LEU A 206 -12.23 10.14 -3.02
CA LEU A 206 -11.91 11.54 -3.13
C LEU A 206 -12.10 12.22 -1.77
N VAL A 207 -11.00 12.68 -1.18
CA VAL A 207 -11.02 13.44 0.06
C VAL A 207 -10.92 14.93 -0.21
N THR A 208 -11.68 15.72 0.53
CA THR A 208 -11.54 17.18 0.48
C THR A 208 -10.61 17.62 1.61
N PRO A 209 -9.44 18.21 1.28
CA PRO A 209 -8.53 18.72 2.29
C PRO A 209 -9.23 19.74 3.17
N TYR A 210 -8.94 19.72 4.46
CA TYR A 210 -9.48 20.72 5.36
C TYR A 210 -9.00 22.12 4.95
N ALA A 211 -9.94 22.99 4.55
CA ALA A 211 -9.68 24.34 4.05
C ALA A 211 -9.00 25.28 5.06
N GLY A 212 -8.93 24.90 6.35
CA GLY A 212 -8.18 25.63 7.35
C GLY A 212 -6.66 25.45 7.25
N GLY A 213 -6.20 24.51 6.41
CA GLY A 213 -4.83 24.04 6.44
C GLY A 213 -4.58 23.37 7.78
N GLY A 214 -4.17 22.12 7.78
CA GLY A 214 -3.26 21.73 8.85
C GLY A 214 -2.10 22.71 8.74
N VAL A 215 -2.06 23.73 9.60
CA VAL A 215 -0.78 24.34 9.95
C VAL A 215 0.01 23.14 10.38
N VAL A 216 0.90 22.66 9.52
CA VAL A 216 1.90 21.67 9.87
C VAL A 216 2.55 22.33 11.07
N THR A 217 2.16 21.90 12.27
CA THR A 217 2.69 22.49 13.48
C THR A 217 4.15 22.08 13.41
N PRO A 218 5.07 23.03 13.15
CA PRO A 218 6.46 22.66 12.92
C PRO A 218 6.88 21.81 14.12
N GLU A 219 7.47 20.65 13.87
CA GLU A 219 7.76 19.68 14.95
C GLU A 219 8.26 20.44 16.18
N PRO A 220 7.54 20.36 17.31
CA PRO A 220 7.56 21.39 18.33
C PRO A 220 8.93 21.45 18.96
N SER A 221 9.78 22.40 18.53
CA SER A 221 11.01 22.80 19.21
C SER A 221 12.02 21.69 19.53
N THR A 222 11.82 20.41 19.21
CA THR A 222 12.71 19.32 19.65
C THR A 222 14.11 19.48 19.07
N TYR A 223 14.23 19.86 17.80
CA TYR A 223 15.52 20.21 17.20
C TYR A 223 16.11 21.49 17.80
N ALA A 224 15.27 22.49 18.08
CA ALA A 224 15.72 23.73 18.70
C ALA A 224 16.19 23.53 20.15
N LEU A 225 15.52 22.66 20.91
CA LEU A 225 15.79 22.33 22.30
C LEU A 225 16.98 21.37 22.42
N MET A 226 17.12 20.44 21.46
CA MET A 226 18.31 19.61 21.31
C MET A 226 19.53 20.45 20.94
N ALA A 227 19.39 21.37 19.97
CA ALA A 227 20.46 22.29 19.58
C ALA A 227 20.84 23.25 20.73
N ALA A 228 19.84 23.80 21.44
CA ALA A 228 20.07 24.64 22.60
C ALA A 228 20.71 23.87 23.77
N GLY A 229 20.28 22.63 24.01
CA GLY A 229 20.86 21.73 25.00
C GLY A 229 22.32 21.42 24.71
N LEU A 230 22.65 21.08 23.47
CA LEU A 230 24.04 20.84 23.03
C LEU A 230 24.89 22.10 23.16
N ALA A 231 24.41 23.25 22.70
CA ALA A 231 25.11 24.52 22.82
C ALA A 231 25.37 24.89 24.31
N GLY A 232 24.41 24.62 25.19
CA GLY A 232 24.57 24.79 26.64
C GLY A 232 25.68 23.90 27.23
N ILE A 233 25.71 22.63 26.85
CA ILE A 233 26.75 21.68 27.30
C ILE A 233 28.14 22.12 26.82
N PHE A 234 28.28 22.51 25.55
CA PHE A 234 29.56 23.00 25.01
C PHE A 234 30.00 24.31 25.67
N GLY A 235 29.06 25.22 25.96
CA GLY A 235 29.35 26.46 26.69
C GLY A 235 29.89 26.22 28.09
N VAL A 236 29.27 25.31 28.85
CA VAL A 236 29.73 24.94 30.20
C VAL A 236 31.08 24.22 30.17
N ALA A 237 31.26 23.29 29.22
CA ALA A 237 32.52 22.55 29.06
C ALA A 237 33.69 23.48 28.73
N ARG A 238 33.48 24.51 27.89
CA ARG A 238 34.50 25.50 27.56
C ARG A 238 34.90 26.36 28.76
N ARG A 239 33.93 26.77 29.59
CA ARG A 239 34.21 27.59 30.79
C ARG A 239 35.06 26.84 31.82
N ARG A 240 34.85 25.54 31.99
CA ARG A 240 35.65 24.72 32.93
C ARG A 240 37.13 24.59 32.51
N ARG A 241 37.43 24.62 31.22
CA ARG A 241 38.82 24.55 30.71
C ARG A 241 39.61 25.86 30.86
N GLN A 242 38.95 26.99 31.10
CA GLN A 242 39.61 28.29 31.24
C GLN A 242 39.91 28.66 32.70
N ASN A 243 39.29 27.96 33.66
CA ASN A 243 39.38 28.25 35.09
C ASN A 243 40.19 27.22 35.89
N GLY A 244 40.88 26.29 35.22
CA GLY A 244 41.83 25.34 35.82
C GLY A 244 43.12 25.37 35.03
#